data_AF-A0A2Z3H1B4-F1
#
_entry.id   AF-A0A2Z3H1B4-F1
#
_cell.length_a   1.000
_cell.length_b   1.000
_cell.length_c   1.000
_cell.angle_alpha   90.00
_cell.angle_beta   90.00
_cell.angle_gamma   90.00
#
_symmetry.space_group_name_H-M   'P 1'
#
loop_
_entity.id
_entity.type
_entity.pdbx_description
1 polymer ?
#
loop_
_entity_poly.entity_id
_entity_poly.type
_entity_poly.pdbx_seq_one_letter_code
_entity_poly.pdbx_strand_id
1 'polypeptide(L)'
;MTGDSVYGDSPTFVQGGRALGTWYVVDASADARVWVAEPVVVPAGTKGRRGRATTAPHVATKPERVDAVAARLPATAWTRVVVAEGSQGPRIFEYAALWVWFSEEGLPSGRERLLVRRSVGQEPELKCHRSNAPEQITVAKLAPVRGCHWSVEQSFQAAKGECGLDEYETRGWVG
;
A
#
# COMPACT_ATOMS: atom_id res chain seq x y z
N MET A 1 3.34 -11.48 -2.36
CA MET A 1 2.64 -10.83 -3.49
C MET A 1 2.83 -9.32 -3.45
N THR A 2 2.95 -8.67 -4.60
CA THR A 2 2.99 -7.20 -4.75
C THR A 2 1.89 -6.73 -5.68
N GLY A 3 1.35 -5.53 -5.46
CA GLY A 3 0.26 -4.96 -6.26
C GLY A 3 0.08 -3.46 -5.96
N ASP A 4 -0.51 -2.71 -6.90
CA ASP A 4 -0.74 -1.27 -6.76
C ASP A 4 -1.87 -0.93 -5.75
N SER A 5 -2.24 0.35 -5.64
CA SER A 5 -3.14 0.85 -4.60
C SER A 5 -4.57 0.36 -4.77
N VAL A 6 -5.00 0.08 -6.01
CA VAL A 6 -6.30 -0.53 -6.30
C VAL A 6 -6.42 -1.87 -5.56
N TYR A 7 -5.32 -2.61 -5.43
CA TYR A 7 -5.29 -3.87 -4.70
C TYR A 7 -5.16 -3.70 -3.19
N GLY A 8 -4.39 -2.72 -2.70
CA GLY A 8 -4.24 -2.52 -1.26
C GLY A 8 -5.42 -1.87 -0.55
N ASP A 9 -6.21 -1.09 -1.30
CA ASP A 9 -7.42 -0.45 -0.82
C ASP A 9 -8.66 -1.34 -1.03
N SER A 10 -8.58 -2.37 -1.88
CA SER A 10 -9.63 -3.36 -2.10
C SER A 10 -9.71 -4.36 -0.93
N PRO A 11 -10.77 -4.33 -0.09
CA PRO A 11 -10.91 -5.27 1.03
C PRO A 11 -10.89 -6.73 0.56
N THR A 12 -11.56 -7.04 -0.55
CA THR A 12 -11.65 -8.39 -1.10
C THR A 12 -10.26 -8.97 -1.42
N PHE A 13 -9.37 -8.16 -1.99
CA PHE A 13 -8.04 -8.63 -2.36
C PHE A 13 -7.17 -8.93 -1.14
N VAL A 14 -7.09 -8.00 -0.19
CA VAL A 14 -6.26 -8.15 1.02
C VAL A 14 -6.82 -9.20 1.98
N GLN A 15 -8.15 -9.36 2.04
CA GLN A 15 -8.80 -10.45 2.77
C GLN A 15 -8.51 -11.80 2.12
N GLY A 16 -8.55 -11.89 0.78
CA GLY A 16 -8.14 -13.09 0.04
C GLY A 16 -6.68 -13.47 0.31
N GLY A 17 -5.76 -12.51 0.25
CA GLY A 17 -4.34 -12.74 0.56
C GLY A 17 -4.12 -13.28 1.98
N ARG A 18 -4.86 -12.76 2.97
CA ARG A 18 -4.85 -13.27 4.36
C ARG A 18 -5.46 -14.65 4.49
N ALA A 19 -6.61 -14.90 3.87
CA ALA A 19 -7.28 -16.19 3.90
C ALA A 19 -6.40 -17.31 3.30
N LEU A 20 -5.58 -16.99 2.30
CA LEU A 20 -4.61 -17.89 1.68
C LEU A 20 -3.28 -18.01 2.45
N GLY A 21 -3.15 -17.35 3.61
CA GLY A 21 -1.92 -17.37 4.41
C GLY A 21 -0.70 -16.74 3.70
N THR A 22 -0.92 -15.94 2.65
CA THR A 22 0.14 -15.41 1.80
C THR A 22 0.58 -14.04 2.29
N TRP A 23 1.90 -13.83 2.38
CA TRP A 23 2.44 -12.51 2.71
C TRP A 23 2.40 -11.57 1.50
N TYR A 24 2.03 -10.32 1.74
CA TYR A 24 1.91 -9.31 0.73
C TYR A 24 2.53 -7.96 1.14
N VAL A 25 2.91 -7.20 0.12
CA VAL A 25 3.27 -5.78 0.22
C VAL A 25 2.60 -5.07 -0.95
N VAL A 26 1.53 -4.33 -0.69
CA VAL A 26 0.72 -3.64 -1.71
C VAL A 26 0.76 -2.14 -1.48
N ASP A 27 0.57 -1.34 -2.52
CA ASP A 27 0.44 0.11 -2.33
C ASP A 27 -0.86 0.37 -1.58
N ALA A 28 -0.87 1.39 -0.74
CA ALA A 28 -2.06 1.90 -0.08
C ALA A 28 -2.24 3.34 -0.53
N SER A 29 -3.47 3.74 -0.85
CA SER A 29 -3.71 5.13 -1.18
C SER A 29 -3.48 6.04 0.02
N ALA A 30 -3.16 7.30 -0.25
CA ALA A 30 -3.00 8.35 0.74
C ALA A 30 -4.27 8.59 1.58
N ASP A 31 -5.45 8.33 1.02
CA ASP A 31 -6.75 8.45 1.68
C ASP A 31 -7.22 7.18 2.38
N ALA A 32 -6.49 6.06 2.24
CA ALA A 32 -6.73 4.86 3.03
C ALA A 32 -6.76 5.21 4.53
N ARG A 33 -7.63 4.53 5.27
CA ARG A 33 -7.93 4.87 6.67
C ARG A 33 -7.37 3.81 7.60
N VAL A 34 -6.75 4.26 8.69
CA VAL A 34 -6.10 3.39 9.68
C VAL A 34 -6.37 3.87 11.10
N TRP A 35 -6.42 2.94 12.05
CA TRP A 35 -6.20 3.25 13.46
C TRP A 35 -4.74 2.97 13.81
N VAL A 36 -4.10 3.92 14.50
CA VAL A 36 -2.71 3.80 14.98
C VAL A 36 -2.61 3.21 16.40
N ALA A 37 -3.76 3.08 17.07
CA ALA A 37 -3.93 2.38 18.34
C ALA A 37 -5.03 1.33 18.16
N GLU A 38 -4.99 0.28 18.98
CA GLU A 38 -5.93 -0.83 18.86
C GLU A 38 -7.38 -0.34 19.00
N PRO A 39 -8.22 -0.47 17.95
CA PRO A 39 -9.58 0.01 17.98
C PRO A 39 -10.49 -0.96 18.74
N VAL A 40 -11.37 -0.41 19.58
CA VAL A 40 -12.40 -1.20 20.26
C VAL A 40 -13.64 -1.30 19.37
N VAL A 41 -13.96 -2.52 18.94
CA VAL A 41 -15.16 -2.83 18.16
C VAL A 41 -16.33 -3.05 19.12
N VAL A 42 -17.38 -2.26 18.96
CA VAL A 42 -18.65 -2.42 19.65
C VAL A 42 -19.51 -3.39 18.84
N PRO A 43 -19.90 -4.56 19.39
CA PRO A 43 -20.72 -5.54 18.68
C PRO A 43 -22.12 -5.01 18.34
N ALA A 44 -22.73 -5.61 17.31
CA ALA A 44 -24.17 -5.47 17.09
C ALA A 44 -24.95 -6.01 18.31
N GLY A 45 -26.14 -5.47 18.56
CA GLY A 45 -26.97 -5.84 19.70
C GLY A 45 -26.58 -5.14 21.02
N THR A 46 -25.48 -4.39 21.05
CA THR A 46 -25.06 -3.62 22.23
C THR A 46 -26.11 -2.56 22.53
N LYS A 47 -26.64 -2.58 23.76
CA LYS A 47 -27.64 -1.61 24.23
C LYS A 47 -26.95 -0.54 25.09
N GLY A 48 -27.07 0.71 24.66
CA GLY A 48 -26.66 1.85 25.48
C GLY A 48 -27.61 2.08 26.67
N ARG A 49 -27.22 2.99 27.57
CA ARG A 49 -28.00 3.34 28.78
C ARG A 49 -29.41 3.85 28.48
N ARG A 50 -29.61 4.48 27.31
CA ARG A 50 -30.90 4.84 26.73
C ARG A 50 -30.80 4.65 25.21
N GLY A 51 -31.73 3.91 24.60
CA GLY A 51 -31.81 3.77 23.14
C GLY A 51 -31.99 2.33 22.63
N ARG A 52 -32.18 2.23 21.31
CA ARG A 52 -32.28 0.97 20.57
C ARG A 52 -30.92 0.28 20.51
N ALA A 53 -30.91 -1.06 20.55
CA ALA A 53 -29.69 -1.83 20.35
C ALA A 53 -29.04 -1.51 18.99
N THR A 54 -27.72 -1.52 18.93
CA THR A 54 -26.97 -1.34 17.67
C THR A 54 -27.36 -2.42 16.66
N THR A 55 -27.61 -2.04 15.41
CA THR A 55 -27.98 -2.99 14.35
C THR A 55 -26.77 -3.55 13.60
N ALA A 56 -25.64 -2.85 13.65
CA ALA A 56 -24.38 -3.24 13.03
C ALA A 56 -23.21 -3.01 14.01
N PRO A 57 -22.12 -3.79 13.90
CA PRO A 57 -20.90 -3.50 14.64
C PRO A 57 -20.31 -2.16 14.20
N HIS A 58 -19.65 -1.46 15.11
CA HIS A 58 -18.98 -0.19 14.80
C HIS A 58 -17.77 0.02 15.72
N VAL A 59 -16.88 0.93 15.32
CA VAL A 59 -15.72 1.31 16.13
C VAL A 59 -16.02 2.63 16.84
N ALA A 60 -15.70 2.70 18.14
CA ALA A 60 -15.93 3.92 18.94
C ALA A 60 -14.99 5.07 18.54
N THR A 61 -13.77 4.74 18.11
CA THR A 61 -12.75 5.70 17.66
C THR A 61 -12.79 5.88 16.15
N LYS A 62 -12.45 7.08 15.68
CA LYS A 62 -12.38 7.36 14.24
C LYS A 62 -11.00 6.96 13.68
N PRO A 63 -10.94 6.34 12.49
CA PRO A 63 -9.68 6.11 11.82
C PRO A 63 -9.15 7.40 11.17
N GLU A 64 -7.83 7.49 11.08
CA GLU A 64 -7.09 8.59 10.46
C GLU A 64 -6.68 8.23 9.03
N ARG A 65 -6.48 9.25 8.18
CA ARG A 65 -5.92 9.02 6.84
C ARG A 65 -4.45 8.67 6.92
N VAL A 66 -4.00 7.77 6.05
CA VAL A 66 -2.61 7.32 5.98
C VAL A 66 -1.65 8.48 5.72
N ASP A 67 -2.00 9.44 4.85
CA ASP A 67 -1.16 10.63 4.61
C ASP A 67 -1.01 11.52 5.85
N ALA A 68 -2.08 11.74 6.59
CA ALA A 68 -2.07 12.50 7.84
C ALA A 68 -1.27 11.80 8.94
N VAL A 69 -1.28 10.46 8.97
CA VAL A 69 -0.42 9.67 9.86
C VAL A 69 1.04 9.79 9.41
N ALA A 70 1.33 9.63 8.13
CA ALA A 70 2.67 9.72 7.54
C ALA A 70 3.32 11.08 7.79
N ALA A 71 2.56 12.17 7.65
CA ALA A 71 3.03 13.54 7.85
C ALA A 71 3.44 13.84 9.31
N ARG A 72 2.94 13.08 10.29
CA ARG A 72 3.25 13.26 11.73
C ARG A 72 4.39 12.37 12.22
N LEU A 73 4.98 11.55 11.35
CA LEU A 73 6.05 10.64 11.76
C LEU A 73 7.30 11.44 12.16
N PRO A 74 7.85 11.20 13.37
CA PRO A 74 9.05 11.90 13.80
C PRO A 74 10.24 11.51 12.93
N ALA A 75 11.25 12.40 12.85
CA ALA A 75 12.48 12.14 12.09
C ALA A 75 13.17 10.81 12.48
N THR A 76 13.05 10.40 13.75
CA THR A 76 13.61 9.16 14.30
C THR A 76 12.89 7.89 13.83
N ALA A 77 11.69 7.98 13.26
CA ALA A 77 10.96 6.83 12.72
C ALA A 77 11.50 6.38 11.34
N TRP A 78 12.33 7.21 10.70
CA TRP A 78 12.80 6.99 9.34
C TRP A 78 14.15 6.28 9.33
N THR A 79 14.27 5.25 8.51
CA THR A 79 15.50 4.51 8.25
C THR A 79 15.84 4.57 6.77
N ARG A 80 17.09 4.86 6.44
CA ARG A 80 17.58 4.82 5.05
C ARG A 80 17.74 3.37 4.59
N VAL A 81 17.22 3.09 3.40
CA VAL A 81 17.33 1.78 2.77
C VAL A 81 17.83 1.95 1.33
N VAL A 82 18.85 1.17 1.00
CA VAL A 82 19.36 1.03 -0.38
C VAL A 82 18.54 -0.05 -1.07
N VAL A 83 17.82 0.30 -2.13
CA VAL A 83 16.84 -0.59 -2.77
C VAL A 83 17.41 -1.30 -4.00
N ALA A 84 18.35 -0.68 -4.71
CA ALA A 84 19.06 -1.28 -5.85
C ALA A 84 20.36 -0.52 -6.13
N GLU A 85 21.42 -1.22 -6.53
CA GLU A 85 22.56 -0.62 -7.24
C GLU A 85 22.25 -0.63 -8.74
N GLY A 86 21.82 0.51 -9.28
CA GLY A 86 21.57 0.66 -10.72
C GLY A 86 22.79 1.22 -11.46
N SER A 87 22.75 1.20 -12.79
CA SER A 87 23.73 1.87 -13.67
C SER A 87 23.79 3.41 -13.50
N GLN A 88 22.87 3.98 -12.71
CA GLN A 88 22.80 5.39 -12.31
C GLN A 88 23.15 5.59 -10.81
N GLY A 89 23.71 4.57 -10.15
CA GLY A 89 24.07 4.59 -8.72
C GLY A 89 23.02 3.96 -7.79
N PRO A 90 23.33 3.83 -6.50
CA PRO A 90 22.44 3.24 -5.51
C PRO A 90 21.18 4.10 -5.32
N ARG A 91 20.00 3.51 -5.52
CA ARG A 91 18.73 4.19 -5.25
C ARG A 91 18.40 4.08 -3.77
N ILE A 92 18.51 5.22 -3.07
CA ILE A 92 18.29 5.34 -1.64
C ILE A 92 16.91 5.95 -1.38
N PHE A 93 16.15 5.34 -0.48
CA PHE A 93 14.90 5.88 0.04
C PHE A 93 14.93 5.86 1.57
N GLU A 94 14.09 6.68 2.18
CA GLU A 94 13.82 6.61 3.61
C GLU A 94 12.49 5.91 3.85
N TYR A 95 12.47 4.95 4.77
CA TYR A 95 11.29 4.19 5.14
C TYR A 95 10.99 4.36 6.61
N ALA A 96 9.71 4.54 6.92
CA ALA A 96 9.16 4.38 8.25
C ALA A 96 8.15 3.22 8.25
N ALA A 97 8.00 2.54 9.38
CA ALA A 97 7.04 1.47 9.54
C ALA A 97 6.32 1.60 10.88
N LEU A 98 5.03 1.33 10.86
CA LEU A 98 4.19 1.35 12.05
C LEU A 98 3.14 0.25 11.97
N TRP A 99 2.80 -0.29 13.14
CA TRP A 99 1.70 -1.21 13.29
C TRP A 99 0.39 -0.43 13.36
N VAL A 100 -0.57 -0.81 12.53
CA VAL A 100 -1.87 -0.17 12.39
C VAL A 100 -2.96 -1.21 12.18
N TRP A 101 -4.21 -0.76 12.28
CA TRP A 101 -5.38 -1.51 11.86
C TRP A 101 -5.99 -0.76 10.68
N PHE A 102 -6.01 -1.36 9.49
CA PHE A 102 -6.63 -0.74 8.33
C PHE A 102 -8.16 -0.78 8.46
N SER A 103 -8.82 0.26 7.97
CA SER A 103 -10.27 0.32 7.89
C SER A 103 -10.76 -0.38 6.64
N GLU A 104 -11.41 -1.51 6.84
CA GLU A 104 -12.12 -2.27 5.80
C GLU A 104 -13.60 -2.12 6.07
N GLU A 105 -14.30 -1.37 5.21
CA GLU A 105 -15.75 -1.16 5.32
C GLU A 105 -16.19 -0.57 6.69
N GLY A 106 -15.32 0.24 7.31
CA GLY A 106 -15.57 0.89 8.60
C GLY A 106 -15.24 0.04 9.82
N LEU A 107 -14.73 -1.18 9.62
CA LEU A 107 -14.24 -2.06 10.67
C LEU A 107 -12.72 -2.23 10.58
N PRO A 108 -12.05 -2.56 11.70
CA PRO A 108 -10.61 -2.75 11.70
C PRO A 108 -10.24 -4.12 11.13
N SER A 109 -9.23 -4.14 10.27
CA SER A 109 -8.52 -5.36 9.90
C SER A 109 -7.80 -5.97 11.10
N GLY A 110 -7.16 -7.11 10.91
CA GLY A 110 -6.08 -7.54 11.80
C GLY A 110 -4.95 -6.51 11.86
N ARG A 111 -4.12 -6.61 12.90
CA ARG A 111 -2.94 -5.74 13.07
C ARG A 111 -1.95 -5.98 11.92
N GLU A 112 -1.62 -4.92 11.19
CA GLU A 112 -0.79 -4.98 9.98
C GLU A 112 0.20 -3.82 9.95
N ARG A 113 1.17 -3.88 9.04
CA ARG A 113 2.16 -2.82 8.87
C ARG A 113 1.72 -1.83 7.79
N LEU A 114 1.77 -0.56 8.16
CA LEU A 114 1.88 0.55 7.23
C LEU A 114 3.36 0.85 7.05
N LEU A 115 3.83 0.79 5.80
CA LEU A 115 5.16 1.23 5.40
C LEU A 115 5.00 2.56 4.68
N VAL A 116 5.74 3.58 5.12
CA VAL A 116 5.79 4.88 4.46
C VAL A 116 7.18 5.04 3.87
N ARG A 117 7.24 5.25 2.55
CA ARG A 117 8.47 5.52 1.80
C ARG A 117 8.51 6.99 1.45
N ARG A 118 9.68 7.61 1.55
CA ARG A 118 9.94 8.94 1.00
C ARG A 118 11.22 9.00 0.17
N SER A 119 11.23 9.81 -0.89
CA SER A 119 12.45 10.14 -1.62
C SER A 119 13.40 10.97 -0.75
N VAL A 120 14.70 10.86 -1.02
CA VAL A 120 15.72 11.72 -0.40
C VAL A 120 15.86 12.97 -1.27
N GLY A 121 15.57 14.15 -0.71
CA GLY A 121 15.61 15.41 -1.43
C GLY A 121 14.93 16.56 -0.68
N GLN A 122 14.93 17.74 -1.28
CA GLN A 122 14.29 18.94 -0.70
C GLN A 122 12.75 18.82 -0.68
N GLU A 123 12.18 18.13 -1.67
CA GLU A 123 10.75 17.86 -1.78
C GLU A 123 10.53 16.34 -1.77
N PRO A 124 10.38 15.73 -0.59
CA PRO A 124 10.23 14.29 -0.48
C PRO A 124 8.85 13.83 -0.98
N GLU A 125 8.83 12.94 -1.98
CA GLU A 125 7.62 12.28 -2.45
C GLU A 125 7.28 11.11 -1.52
N LEU A 126 6.09 11.14 -0.92
CA LEU A 126 5.58 10.07 -0.06
C LEU A 126 4.87 8.99 -0.86
N LYS A 127 5.17 7.72 -0.58
CA LYS A 127 4.36 6.57 -0.99
C LYS A 127 4.06 5.68 0.20
N CYS A 128 2.85 5.15 0.25
CA CYS A 128 2.40 4.32 1.36
C CYS A 128 2.13 2.90 0.87
N HIS A 129 2.46 1.93 1.72
CA HIS A 129 2.26 0.52 1.43
C HIS A 129 1.69 -0.19 2.65
N ARG A 130 0.91 -1.23 2.39
CA ARG A 130 0.33 -2.12 3.39
C ARG A 130 0.98 -3.48 3.32
N SER A 131 1.24 -4.09 4.48
CA SER A 131 1.80 -5.44 4.56
C SER A 131 1.26 -6.23 5.75
N ASN A 132 0.92 -7.49 5.51
CA ASN A 132 0.63 -8.49 6.54
C ASN A 132 1.85 -9.34 6.92
N ALA A 133 3.05 -8.97 6.46
CA ALA A 133 4.26 -9.70 6.80
C ALA A 133 4.49 -9.70 8.33
N PRO A 134 4.97 -10.82 8.90
CA PRO A 134 5.07 -10.95 10.34
C PRO A 134 6.21 -10.09 10.89
N GLU A 135 6.21 -9.89 12.21
CA GLU A 135 7.08 -8.91 12.87
C GLU A 135 8.58 -9.13 12.63
N GLN A 136 8.98 -10.39 12.44
CA GLN A 136 10.36 -10.80 12.21
C GLN A 136 10.93 -10.32 10.87
N ILE A 137 10.07 -9.93 9.91
CA ILE A 137 10.53 -9.42 8.61
C ILE A 137 10.86 -7.94 8.75
N THR A 138 12.13 -7.57 8.68
CA THR A 138 12.57 -6.17 8.80
C THR A 138 12.08 -5.30 7.64
N VAL A 139 11.92 -3.99 7.88
CA VAL A 139 11.62 -2.99 6.82
C VAL A 139 12.60 -3.07 5.65
N ALA A 140 13.89 -3.27 5.93
CA ALA A 140 14.93 -3.45 4.91
C ALA A 140 14.72 -4.68 4.01
N LYS A 141 13.98 -5.69 4.47
CA LYS A 141 13.59 -6.85 3.66
C LYS A 141 12.31 -6.61 2.87
N LEU A 142 11.43 -5.73 3.35
CA LEU A 142 10.16 -5.39 2.67
C LEU A 142 10.36 -4.33 1.57
N ALA A 143 11.25 -3.38 1.80
CA ALA A 143 11.58 -2.30 0.86
C ALA A 143 12.04 -2.77 -0.55
N PRO A 144 12.95 -3.75 -0.69
CA PRO A 144 13.42 -4.22 -1.99
C PRO A 144 12.42 -5.13 -2.73
N VAL A 145 11.37 -5.64 -2.07
CA VAL A 145 10.35 -6.48 -2.73
C VAL A 145 9.60 -5.72 -3.84
N ARG A 146 9.67 -4.37 -3.84
CA ARG A 146 9.18 -3.51 -4.93
C ARG A 146 10.25 -3.07 -5.93
N GLY A 147 11.54 -3.21 -5.61
CA GLY A 147 12.65 -2.79 -6.48
C GLY A 147 12.68 -3.54 -7.81
N CYS A 148 12.26 -4.80 -7.83
CA CYS A 148 12.20 -5.62 -9.04
C CYS A 148 11.05 -5.29 -10.00
N HIS A 149 10.10 -4.43 -9.63
CA HIS A 149 8.88 -4.17 -10.43
C HIS A 149 8.79 -2.76 -11.05
N TRP A 150 9.83 -1.92 -10.86
CA TRP A 150 9.89 -0.58 -11.49
C TRP A 150 10.27 -0.59 -12.97
N SER A 151 10.62 -1.74 -13.56
CA SER A 151 10.80 -1.85 -15.02
C SER A 151 9.48 -1.81 -15.79
N VAL A 152 8.33 -2.12 -15.18
CA VAL A 152 7.08 -2.25 -15.95
C VAL A 152 6.39 -0.91 -16.22
N GLU A 153 6.57 0.11 -15.36
CA GLU A 153 5.92 1.43 -15.55
C GLU A 153 6.68 2.34 -16.54
N GLN A 154 7.98 2.12 -16.77
CA GLN A 154 8.71 2.79 -17.86
C GLN A 154 8.39 2.17 -19.23
N SER A 155 7.99 0.89 -19.28
CA SER A 155 7.57 0.24 -20.53
C SER A 155 6.19 0.69 -21.02
N PHE A 156 5.30 1.20 -20.16
CA PHE A 156 4.01 1.74 -20.60
C PHE A 156 4.07 3.18 -21.15
N GLN A 157 5.11 3.94 -20.82
CA GLN A 157 5.39 5.23 -21.48
C GLN A 157 6.26 5.08 -22.74
N ALA A 158 7.14 4.07 -22.80
CA ALA A 158 7.88 3.74 -24.02
C ALA A 158 6.99 3.09 -25.11
N ALA A 159 5.96 2.31 -24.73
CA ALA A 159 5.04 1.69 -25.70
C ALA A 159 4.00 2.64 -26.32
N LYS A 160 3.97 3.92 -25.94
CA LYS A 160 3.16 4.97 -26.59
C LYS A 160 3.99 5.96 -27.42
N GLY A 161 5.30 5.72 -27.56
CA GLY A 161 6.23 6.58 -28.32
C GLY A 161 6.68 6.03 -29.68
N GLU A 162 6.47 4.74 -29.98
CA GLU A 162 6.96 4.12 -31.23
C GLU A 162 5.88 3.36 -32.01
N CYS A 163 4.63 3.84 -32.01
CA CYS A 163 3.73 3.55 -33.14
C CYS A 163 4.01 4.55 -34.27
N GLY A 164 5.23 4.48 -34.81
CA GLY A 164 5.52 4.98 -36.14
C GLY A 164 4.85 4.04 -37.14
N LEU A 165 3.66 4.45 -37.59
CA LEU A 165 3.01 3.94 -38.79
C LEU A 165 4.02 3.99 -39.96
N ASP A 166 4.53 2.83 -40.36
CA ASP A 166 4.93 2.60 -41.74
C ASP A 166 4.33 1.26 -42.17
N GLU A 167 3.10 1.36 -42.67
CA GLU A 167 2.37 0.26 -43.26
C GLU A 167 2.96 0.02 -44.65
N TYR A 168 3.97 -0.85 -44.73
CA TYR A 168 4.53 -1.29 -46.00
C TYR A 168 3.52 -2.19 -46.72
N GLU A 169 3.00 -1.70 -47.85
CA GLU A 169 2.18 -2.43 -48.81
C GLU A 169 2.79 -3.80 -49.15
N THR A 170 1.99 -4.87 -49.16
CA THR A 170 2.18 -5.96 -50.14
C THR A 170 0.86 -6.59 -50.57
N ARG A 171 0.52 -6.24 -51.80
CA ARG A 171 -0.28 -6.91 -52.84
C ARG A 171 -0.64 -8.39 -52.61
N GLY A 172 -1.95 -8.66 -52.76
CA GLY A 172 -2.51 -9.48 -53.85
C GLY A 172 -2.26 -10.98 -53.81
N TRP A 173 -3.34 -11.76 -53.61
CA TRP A 173 -3.46 -13.10 -54.17
C TRP A 173 -4.84 -13.30 -54.79
N VAL A 174 -4.81 -13.69 -56.08
CA VAL A 174 -5.90 -14.32 -56.82
C VAL A 174 -5.88 -15.81 -56.48
N GLY A 175 -7.08 -16.33 -56.21
CA GLY A 175 -7.42 -17.74 -56.14
C GLY A 175 -8.93 -17.87 -56.14
#